data_AF-A0A1W1BCJ3-F1
#
_entry.id   AF-A0A1W1BCJ3-F1
#
_cell.length_a   1.000
_cell.length_b   1.000
_cell.length_c   1.000
_cell.angle_alpha   90.00
_cell.angle_beta   90.00
_cell.angle_gamma   90.00
#
_symmetry.space_group_name_H-M   'P 1'
#
loop_
_entity.id
_entity.type
_entity.pdbx_description
1 polymer ?
#
loop_
_entity_poly.entity_id
_entity_poly.type
_entity_poly.pdbx_seq_one_letter_code
_entity_poly.pdbx_strand_id
1 'polypeptide(L)'
;MWKKIIITIVLIIAGIIALVFYATAGMTDVATEFFIHVKTKHYDDAYNMLSKEFKKSTTQDRFKDFIIASGLTNFKSVSWDERSFENNMGKLDGVVTTKDGGSIPITLNFIKVGEDEWQIYSIYKKSAGLKSSKPSGILSNSDSQAEKDSIKMPSKDEILSLVNDNMLRFAKGLNAKDMTIFYNGISKLWQQNISVERLNSVFKPFMDQNADFTILQNYTPILDKEPILTDQNMLMVEGHYPTSPSVVKFKNNFMIDDGEWKLVGYNIAAE
;
A
#
# COMPACT_ATOMS: atom_id res chain seq x y z
N MET A 1 -42.74 4.95 -3.84
CA MET A 1 -41.70 4.01 -3.35
C MET A 1 -40.32 4.31 -3.94
N TRP A 2 -40.18 4.53 -5.25
CA TRP A 2 -38.90 4.90 -5.90
C TRP A 2 -38.13 6.04 -5.21
N LYS A 3 -38.79 7.16 -4.87
CA LYS A 3 -38.12 8.30 -4.21
C LYS A 3 -37.43 7.95 -2.88
N LYS A 4 -37.98 7.02 -2.09
CA LYS A 4 -37.35 6.56 -0.84
C LYS A 4 -36.11 5.70 -1.11
N ILE A 5 -36.16 4.87 -2.16
CA ILE A 5 -35.03 4.03 -2.59
C ILE A 5 -33.87 4.91 -3.09
N ILE A 6 -34.13 5.96 -3.89
CA ILE A 6 -33.09 6.91 -4.30
C ILE A 6 -32.47 7.60 -3.10
N ILE A 7 -33.28 8.10 -2.16
CA ILE A 7 -32.77 8.82 -0.97
C ILE A 7 -31.86 7.90 -0.14
N THR A 8 -32.26 6.64 0.07
CA THR A 8 -31.44 5.67 0.80
C THR A 8 -30.12 5.39 0.09
N ILE A 9 -30.12 5.20 -1.23
CA ILE A 9 -28.89 4.98 -2.02
C ILE A 9 -27.97 6.20 -1.94
N VAL A 10 -28.51 7.42 -2.09
CA VAL A 10 -27.74 8.66 -1.99
C VAL A 10 -27.11 8.83 -0.61
N LEU A 11 -27.85 8.52 0.47
CA LEU A 11 -27.31 8.59 1.84
C LEU A 11 -26.21 7.55 2.08
N ILE A 12 -26.34 6.34 1.54
CA ILE A 12 -25.28 5.31 1.62
C ILE A 12 -24.03 5.77 0.88
N ILE A 13 -24.17 6.28 -0.35
CA ILE A 13 -23.03 6.80 -1.13
C ILE A 13 -22.36 7.97 -0.40
N ALA A 14 -23.15 8.93 0.11
CA ALA A 14 -22.62 10.04 0.89
C ALA A 14 -21.89 9.58 2.15
N GLY A 15 -22.41 8.56 2.84
CA GLY A 15 -21.77 7.94 4.00
C GLY A 15 -20.44 7.25 3.66
N ILE A 16 -20.39 6.49 2.55
CA ILE A 16 -19.15 5.85 2.08
C ILE A 16 -18.11 6.91 1.70
N ILE A 17 -18.52 7.97 0.99
CA ILE A 17 -17.63 9.09 0.66
C ILE A 17 -17.08 9.73 1.95
N ALA A 18 -17.95 10.08 2.90
CA ALA A 18 -17.53 10.66 4.17
C ALA A 18 -16.53 9.77 4.94
N LEU A 19 -16.75 8.45 4.94
CA LEU A 19 -15.86 7.48 5.57
C LEU A 19 -14.49 7.43 4.90
N VAL A 20 -14.43 7.43 3.55
CA VAL A 20 -13.15 7.50 2.81
C VAL A 20 -12.41 8.80 3.12
N PHE A 21 -13.12 9.94 3.14
CA PHE A 21 -12.51 11.23 3.49
C PHE A 21 -11.97 11.25 4.91
N TYR A 22 -12.70 10.69 5.87
CA TYR A 22 -12.26 10.56 7.26
C TYR A 22 -11.02 9.66 7.39
N ALA A 23 -11.06 8.45 6.82
CA ALA A 23 -9.98 7.48 6.92
C ALA A 23 -8.68 7.93 6.23
N THR A 24 -8.80 8.79 5.21
CA THR A 24 -7.66 9.31 4.44
C THR A 24 -7.21 10.71 4.87
N ALA A 25 -7.93 11.37 5.80
CA ALA A 25 -7.63 12.72 6.25
C ALA A 25 -6.20 12.83 6.81
N GLY A 26 -5.81 11.90 7.69
CA GLY A 26 -4.48 11.87 8.28
C GLY A 26 -3.35 11.79 7.25
N MET A 27 -3.54 11.08 6.13
CA MET A 27 -2.54 11.07 5.04
C MET A 27 -2.39 12.44 4.39
N THR A 28 -3.52 13.14 4.18
CA THR A 28 -3.47 14.46 3.55
C THR A 28 -2.89 15.53 4.46
N ASP A 29 -3.06 15.38 5.77
CA ASP A 29 -2.43 16.25 6.76
C ASP A 29 -0.92 16.04 6.76
N VAL A 30 -0.46 14.78 6.87
CA VAL A 30 0.96 14.40 6.77
C VAL A 30 1.57 14.89 5.45
N ALA A 31 0.88 14.74 4.32
CA ALA A 31 1.37 15.22 3.04
C ALA A 31 1.52 16.75 3.00
N THR A 32 0.54 17.47 3.54
CA THR A 32 0.55 18.95 3.56
C THR A 32 1.68 19.45 4.44
N GLU A 33 1.81 18.92 5.65
CA GLU A 33 2.87 19.29 6.59
C GLU A 33 4.26 18.95 6.01
N PHE A 34 4.41 17.80 5.36
CA PHE A 34 5.63 17.43 4.62
C PHE A 34 6.03 18.50 3.61
N PHE A 35 5.11 18.95 2.75
CA PHE A 35 5.41 20.00 1.77
C PHE A 35 5.65 21.38 2.42
N ILE A 36 5.05 21.66 3.58
CA ILE A 36 5.34 22.87 4.36
C ILE A 36 6.78 22.83 4.88
N HIS A 37 7.25 21.72 5.45
CA HIS A 37 8.65 21.56 5.87
C HIS A 37 9.62 21.69 4.68
N VAL A 38 9.31 21.06 3.54
CA VAL A 38 10.08 21.22 2.30
C VAL A 38 10.17 22.67 1.86
N LYS A 39 9.05 23.40 1.83
CA LYS A 39 8.98 24.82 1.44
C LYS A 39 9.77 25.72 2.39
N THR A 40 9.74 25.40 3.68
CA THR A 40 10.43 26.16 4.74
C THR A 40 11.89 25.73 4.91
N LYS A 41 12.38 24.80 4.09
CA LYS A 41 13.74 24.25 4.10
C LYS A 41 14.10 23.49 5.39
N HIS A 42 13.09 23.10 6.16
CA HIS A 42 13.24 22.19 7.30
C HIS A 42 13.29 20.74 6.81
N TYR A 43 14.34 20.40 6.06
CA TYR A 43 14.46 19.08 5.41
C TYR A 43 14.56 17.94 6.40
N ASP A 44 15.10 18.19 7.59
CA ASP A 44 15.25 17.21 8.66
C ASP A 44 13.88 16.78 9.20
N ASP A 45 12.98 17.75 9.41
CA ASP A 45 11.60 17.50 9.81
C ASP A 45 10.83 16.78 8.69
N ALA A 46 10.95 17.24 7.45
CA ALA A 46 10.34 16.54 6.29
C ALA A 46 10.85 15.10 6.17
N TYR A 47 12.15 14.88 6.39
CA TYR A 47 12.76 13.55 6.39
C TYR A 47 12.24 12.70 7.55
N ASN A 48 11.98 13.30 8.72
CA ASN A 48 11.42 12.59 9.88
C ASN A 48 10.02 12.03 9.63
N MET A 49 9.23 12.63 8.75
CA MET A 49 7.91 12.16 8.34
C MET A 49 7.94 10.92 7.42
N LEU A 50 9.13 10.54 6.94
CA LEU A 50 9.33 9.36 6.10
C LEU A 50 9.39 8.08 6.94
N SER A 51 8.94 6.97 6.36
CA SER A 51 9.00 5.64 6.97
C SER A 51 10.44 5.21 7.27
N LYS A 52 10.60 4.28 8.23
CA LYS A 52 11.91 3.69 8.55
C LYS A 52 12.57 3.07 7.32
N GLU A 53 11.79 2.41 6.46
CA GLU A 53 12.26 1.75 5.24
C GLU A 53 12.74 2.75 4.18
N PHE A 54 12.03 3.87 4.01
CA PHE A 54 12.52 4.96 3.18
C PHE A 54 13.90 5.40 3.67
N LYS A 55 14.04 5.64 4.98
CA LYS A 55 15.28 6.10 5.61
C LYS A 55 16.42 5.08 5.56
N LYS A 56 16.11 3.77 5.49
CA LYS A 56 17.11 2.70 5.32
C LYS A 56 17.74 2.73 3.92
N SER A 57 16.97 3.10 2.90
CA SER A 57 17.41 3.05 1.49
C SER A 57 17.89 4.39 0.94
N THR A 58 17.41 5.50 1.52
CA THR A 58 17.69 6.85 1.05
C THR A 58 18.22 7.70 2.20
N THR A 59 19.45 8.21 2.07
CA THR A 59 20.01 9.12 3.06
C THR A 59 19.32 10.48 3.03
N GLN A 60 19.43 11.23 4.13
CA GLN A 60 18.88 12.57 4.25
C GLN A 60 19.41 13.53 3.16
N ASP A 61 20.70 13.46 2.83
CA ASP A 61 21.28 14.25 1.74
C ASP A 61 20.68 13.91 0.38
N ARG A 62 20.56 12.60 0.06
CA ARG A 62 19.92 12.15 -1.19
C ARG A 62 18.46 12.58 -1.27
N PHE A 63 17.74 12.51 -0.15
CA PHE A 63 16.38 13.00 -0.06
C PHE A 63 16.32 14.51 -0.34
N LYS A 64 17.18 15.31 0.31
CA LYS A 64 17.24 16.76 0.10
C LYS A 64 17.56 17.11 -1.35
N ASP A 65 18.53 16.44 -1.97
CA ASP A 65 18.88 16.63 -3.38
C ASP A 65 17.70 16.33 -4.30
N PHE A 66 16.98 15.24 -4.05
CA PHE A 66 15.75 14.90 -4.78
C PHE A 66 14.68 15.99 -4.62
N ILE A 67 14.46 16.50 -3.41
CA ILE A 67 13.48 17.56 -3.15
C ILE A 67 13.83 18.87 -3.87
N ILE A 68 15.11 19.23 -3.92
CA ILE A 68 15.58 20.41 -4.65
C ILE A 68 15.42 20.21 -6.16
N ALA A 69 15.91 19.09 -6.69
CA ALA A 69 15.85 18.78 -8.12
C ALA A 69 14.42 18.58 -8.65
N SER A 70 13.50 18.16 -7.78
CA SER A 70 12.10 17.97 -8.14
C SER A 70 11.31 19.27 -8.27
N GLY A 71 11.83 20.41 -7.79
CA GLY A 71 11.15 21.71 -7.81
C GLY A 71 10.09 21.87 -6.71
N LEU A 72 10.00 20.92 -5.78
CA LEU A 72 9.01 20.90 -4.70
C LEU A 72 9.25 22.00 -3.65
N THR A 73 10.44 22.59 -3.60
CA THR A 73 10.81 23.70 -2.69
C THR A 73 9.96 24.96 -2.90
N ASN A 74 9.41 25.14 -4.11
CA ASN A 74 8.51 26.25 -4.45
C ASN A 74 7.03 25.93 -4.20
N PHE A 75 6.72 24.96 -3.32
CA PHE A 75 5.36 24.56 -2.98
C PHE A 75 4.46 25.76 -2.64
N LYS A 76 3.28 25.80 -3.29
CA LYS A 76 2.18 26.71 -2.99
C LYS A 76 0.98 25.96 -2.41
N SER A 77 0.56 24.90 -3.09
CA SER A 77 -0.59 24.07 -2.71
C SER A 77 -0.49 22.68 -3.34
N VAL A 78 -1.26 21.73 -2.84
CA VAL A 78 -1.46 20.42 -3.46
C VAL A 78 -2.96 20.12 -3.57
N SER A 79 -3.37 19.53 -4.70
CA SER A 79 -4.70 18.96 -4.88
C SER A 79 -4.58 17.45 -5.05
N TRP A 80 -5.54 16.70 -4.52
CA TRP A 80 -5.56 15.24 -4.58
C TRP A 80 -6.72 14.78 -5.46
N ASP A 81 -6.40 14.10 -6.56
CA ASP A 81 -7.35 13.55 -7.52
C ASP A 81 -7.85 12.17 -7.07
N GLU A 82 -6.98 11.39 -6.45
CA GLU A 82 -7.30 10.08 -5.88
C GLU A 82 -6.80 9.98 -4.44
N ARG A 83 -7.65 9.44 -3.58
CA ARG A 83 -7.30 9.03 -2.22
C ARG A 83 -7.78 7.60 -2.04
N SER A 84 -6.86 6.71 -1.71
CA SER A 84 -7.21 5.33 -1.42
C SER A 84 -6.44 4.83 -0.21
N PHE A 85 -7.10 3.95 0.53
CA PHE A 85 -6.54 3.30 1.70
C PHE A 85 -7.04 1.86 1.70
N GLU A 86 -6.12 0.92 1.75
CA GLU A 86 -6.45 -0.50 1.86
C GLU A 86 -5.46 -1.17 2.83
N ASN A 87 -6.02 -1.88 3.81
CA ASN A 87 -5.30 -2.53 4.90
C ASN A 87 -4.49 -1.53 5.76
N ASN A 88 -3.18 -1.43 5.53
CA ASN A 88 -2.27 -0.48 6.21
C ASN A 88 -1.54 0.43 5.21
N MET A 89 -1.93 0.36 3.93
CA MET A 89 -1.28 1.09 2.85
C MET A 89 -2.22 2.15 2.34
N GLY A 90 -1.71 3.36 2.30
CA GLY A 90 -2.40 4.54 1.83
C GLY A 90 -1.78 5.05 0.54
N LYS A 91 -2.58 5.65 -0.33
CA LYS A 91 -2.13 6.27 -1.57
C LYS A 91 -2.85 7.59 -1.77
N LEU A 92 -2.07 8.61 -2.14
CA LEU A 92 -2.56 9.89 -2.62
C LEU A 92 -1.95 10.15 -4.01
N ASP A 93 -2.81 10.28 -5.03
CA ASP A 93 -2.42 10.81 -6.33
C ASP A 93 -2.92 12.24 -6.47
N GLY A 94 -2.03 13.15 -6.89
CA GLY A 94 -2.39 14.55 -6.97
C GLY A 94 -1.38 15.41 -7.72
N VAL A 95 -1.57 16.72 -7.62
CA VAL A 95 -0.77 17.72 -8.31
C VAL A 95 -0.31 18.78 -7.31
N VAL A 96 1.01 18.91 -7.18
CA VAL A 96 1.64 20.03 -6.47
C VAL A 96 1.68 21.23 -7.41
N THR A 97 1.09 22.34 -6.97
CA THR A 97 1.21 23.64 -7.64
C THR A 97 2.34 24.44 -7.00
N THR A 98 3.25 24.97 -7.81
CA THR A 98 4.37 25.79 -7.36
C THR A 98 4.03 27.29 -7.44
N LYS A 99 4.81 28.13 -6.74
CA LYS A 99 4.56 29.59 -6.67
C LYS A 99 4.63 30.30 -8.02
N ASP A 100 5.46 29.78 -8.93
CA ASP A 100 5.61 30.23 -10.32
C ASP A 100 4.51 29.69 -11.25
N GLY A 101 3.52 28.95 -10.72
CA GLY A 101 2.40 28.41 -11.48
C GLY A 101 2.66 27.07 -12.15
N GLY A 102 3.83 26.46 -11.92
CA GLY A 102 4.14 25.10 -12.36
C GLY A 102 3.23 24.05 -11.71
N SER A 103 3.04 22.94 -12.41
CA SER A 103 2.27 21.77 -11.94
C SER A 103 3.15 20.53 -11.96
N ILE A 104 3.29 19.90 -10.80
CA ILE A 104 4.10 18.71 -10.58
C ILE A 104 3.17 17.58 -10.16
N PRO A 105 2.83 16.64 -11.05
CA PRO A 105 2.03 15.49 -10.66
C PRO A 105 2.86 14.57 -9.75
N ILE A 106 2.28 14.21 -8.61
CA ILE A 106 2.93 13.45 -7.55
C ILE A 106 2.04 12.31 -7.07
N THR A 107 2.68 11.21 -6.72
CA THR A 107 2.07 10.10 -6.00
C THR A 107 2.80 9.94 -4.68
N LEU A 108 2.06 9.93 -3.59
CA LEU A 108 2.56 9.62 -2.26
C LEU A 108 1.93 8.32 -1.79
N ASN A 109 2.75 7.39 -1.30
CA ASN A 109 2.25 6.21 -0.63
C ASN A 109 2.62 6.29 0.84
N PHE A 110 1.73 5.77 1.65
CA PHE A 110 1.82 5.84 3.09
C PHE A 110 1.74 4.44 3.65
N ILE A 111 2.42 4.26 4.77
CA ILE A 111 2.19 3.11 5.65
C ILE A 111 1.64 3.61 6.97
N LYS A 112 0.63 2.90 7.47
CA LYS A 112 0.02 3.14 8.77
C LYS A 112 0.86 2.47 9.84
N VAL A 113 1.39 3.24 10.80
CA VAL A 113 2.30 2.79 11.85
C VAL A 113 1.67 2.78 13.25
N GLY A 114 0.47 3.34 13.38
CA GLY A 114 -0.33 3.39 14.61
C GLY A 114 -1.83 3.60 14.30
N GLU A 115 -2.69 3.80 15.30
CA GLU A 115 -4.14 3.92 15.07
C GLU A 115 -4.53 5.09 14.14
N ASP A 116 -3.77 6.19 14.16
CA ASP A 116 -3.95 7.34 13.26
C ASP A 116 -2.62 7.93 12.74
N GLU A 117 -1.54 7.15 12.85
CA GLU A 117 -0.20 7.61 12.46
C GLU A 117 0.17 7.10 11.07
N TRP A 118 0.43 8.04 10.17
CA TRP A 118 0.81 7.81 8.80
C TRP A 118 2.25 8.27 8.54
N GLN A 119 3.03 7.46 7.84
CA GLN A 119 4.36 7.83 7.39
C GLN A 119 4.48 7.67 5.89
N ILE A 120 5.23 8.57 5.25
CA ILE A 120 5.46 8.51 3.80
C ILE A 120 6.41 7.35 3.50
N TYR A 121 5.86 6.33 2.83
CA TYR A 121 6.59 5.15 2.40
C TYR A 121 7.34 5.39 1.09
N SER A 122 6.76 6.14 0.16
CA SER A 122 7.43 6.52 -1.09
C SER A 122 6.86 7.80 -1.68
N ILE A 123 7.71 8.49 -2.45
CA ILE A 123 7.40 9.73 -3.15
C ILE A 123 7.75 9.55 -4.61
N TYR A 124 6.78 9.75 -5.50
CA TYR A 124 6.98 9.62 -6.93
C TYR A 124 6.53 10.87 -7.68
N LYS A 125 7.43 11.48 -8.44
CA LYS A 125 7.13 12.60 -9.35
C LYS A 125 6.92 12.04 -10.76
N LYS A 126 5.71 12.19 -11.32
CA LYS A 126 5.45 11.83 -12.72
C LYS A 126 6.11 12.86 -13.64
N SER A 127 6.74 12.42 -14.72
CA SER A 127 7.28 13.33 -15.73
C SER A 127 6.15 14.08 -16.45
N ALA A 128 6.21 15.41 -16.43
CA ALA A 128 5.29 16.24 -17.19
C ALA A 128 5.72 16.24 -18.66
N GLY A 129 4.97 15.55 -19.52
CA GLY A 129 5.13 15.61 -20.97
C GLY A 129 6.27 14.76 -21.53
N LEU A 130 6.06 13.45 -21.57
CA LEU A 130 6.56 12.46 -22.54
C LEU A 130 5.96 11.14 -22.05
N LYS A 131 5.16 10.43 -22.86
CA LYS A 131 4.67 9.08 -22.52
C LYS A 131 5.84 8.11 -22.62
N SER A 132 6.75 8.17 -21.66
CA SER A 132 7.77 7.14 -21.48
C SER A 132 7.10 6.00 -20.72
N SER A 133 6.80 4.92 -21.42
CA SER A 133 6.56 3.63 -20.80
C SER A 133 7.76 3.29 -19.89
N LYS A 134 7.46 2.99 -18.62
CA LYS A 134 8.34 2.57 -17.51
C LYS A 134 8.94 3.69 -16.64
N PRO A 135 8.71 3.66 -15.31
CA PRO A 135 9.42 4.49 -14.34
C PRO A 135 10.86 4.02 -14.18
N SER A 136 11.82 4.88 -14.49
CA SER A 136 13.13 4.84 -13.84
C SER A 136 12.99 5.49 -12.47
N GLY A 137 12.83 4.67 -11.43
CA GLY A 137 13.09 5.10 -10.05
C GLY A 137 14.60 5.29 -9.86
N ILE A 138 14.96 6.43 -9.27
CA ILE A 138 16.30 6.81 -8.79
C ILE A 138 17.34 7.06 -9.91
N LEU A 139 17.59 8.35 -10.19
CA LEU A 139 18.80 8.90 -10.82
C LEU A 139 19.31 8.14 -12.07
N SER A 140 18.82 8.50 -13.25
CA SER A 140 19.55 8.20 -14.50
C SER A 140 20.79 9.08 -14.58
N ASN A 141 21.89 8.63 -13.97
CA ASN A 141 23.21 9.01 -14.41
C ASN A 141 23.46 8.31 -15.74
N SER A 142 23.43 9.08 -16.82
CA SER A 142 24.11 8.70 -18.06
C SER A 142 25.59 8.61 -17.73
N ASP A 143 26.08 7.40 -17.50
CA ASP A 143 27.34 6.86 -18.03
C ASP A 143 27.58 5.43 -17.50
N SER A 144 27.43 4.48 -18.41
CA SER A 144 28.10 3.17 -18.48
C SER A 144 27.81 2.06 -17.43
N GLN A 145 27.18 0.99 -17.95
CA GLN A 145 27.28 -0.43 -17.52
C GLN A 145 26.87 -0.80 -16.08
N ALA A 146 25.55 -0.87 -15.86
CA ALA A 146 24.95 -1.87 -14.98
C ALA A 146 23.57 -2.27 -15.55
N GLU A 147 23.52 -3.36 -16.33
CA GLU A 147 22.27 -4.04 -16.65
C GLU A 147 21.86 -4.93 -15.48
N LYS A 148 20.54 -4.96 -15.18
CA LYS A 148 19.76 -5.83 -14.28
C LYS A 148 19.69 -5.44 -12.79
N ASP A 149 18.62 -4.73 -12.45
CA ASP A 149 17.80 -4.98 -11.25
C ASP A 149 16.38 -4.43 -11.44
N SER A 150 15.78 -4.69 -12.61
CA SER A 150 14.34 -4.50 -12.77
C SER A 150 13.63 -5.62 -12.04
N ILE A 151 12.83 -5.31 -11.02
CA ILE A 151 12.00 -6.31 -10.33
C ILE A 151 11.15 -7.03 -11.38
N LYS A 152 11.36 -8.35 -11.47
CA LYS A 152 10.64 -9.20 -12.40
C LYS A 152 9.29 -9.54 -11.79
N MET A 153 8.22 -9.28 -12.54
CA MET A 153 6.88 -9.77 -12.20
C MET A 153 6.91 -11.29 -12.05
N PRO A 154 6.45 -11.85 -10.93
CA PRO A 154 6.33 -13.30 -10.77
C PRO A 154 5.40 -13.89 -11.84
N SER A 155 5.68 -15.12 -12.26
CA SER A 155 4.78 -15.91 -13.08
C SER A 155 3.47 -16.17 -12.34
N LYS A 156 2.42 -16.47 -13.10
CA LYS A 156 1.10 -16.78 -12.51
C LYS A 156 1.20 -17.89 -11.47
N ASP A 157 1.95 -18.95 -11.73
CA ASP A 157 2.09 -20.08 -10.81
C ASP A 157 2.81 -19.65 -9.51
N GLU A 158 3.85 -18.82 -9.60
CA GLU A 158 4.52 -18.23 -8.43
C GLU A 158 3.54 -17.37 -7.61
N ILE A 159 2.68 -16.58 -8.28
CA ILE A 159 1.66 -15.76 -7.60
C ILE A 159 0.66 -16.64 -6.85
N LEU A 160 0.17 -17.72 -7.49
CA LEU A 160 -0.76 -18.64 -6.83
C LEU A 160 -0.11 -19.36 -5.64
N SER A 161 1.18 -19.72 -5.76
CA SER A 161 1.96 -20.25 -4.63
C SER A 161 2.08 -19.26 -3.48
N LEU A 162 2.39 -17.98 -3.76
CA LEU A 162 2.44 -16.94 -2.73
C LEU A 162 1.11 -16.82 -2.00
N VAL A 163 -0.01 -16.79 -2.72
CA VAL A 163 -1.35 -16.71 -2.11
C VAL A 163 -1.62 -17.94 -1.24
N ASN A 164 -1.40 -19.15 -1.76
CA ASN A 164 -1.65 -20.40 -1.04
C ASN A 164 -0.78 -20.57 0.20
N ASP A 165 0.51 -20.24 0.12
CA ASP A 165 1.43 -20.35 1.25
C ASP A 165 1.03 -19.41 2.40
N ASN A 166 0.59 -18.20 2.07
CA ASN A 166 0.13 -17.24 3.06
C ASN A 166 -1.23 -17.65 3.65
N MET A 167 -2.16 -18.11 2.82
CA MET A 167 -3.45 -18.64 3.27
C MET A 167 -3.27 -19.84 4.20
N LEU A 168 -2.32 -20.73 3.91
CA LEU A 168 -1.99 -21.85 4.78
C LEU A 168 -1.41 -21.39 6.12
N ARG A 169 -0.49 -20.42 6.13
CA ARG A 169 0.05 -19.87 7.38
C ARG A 169 -1.06 -19.23 8.22
N PHE A 170 -1.96 -18.50 7.57
CA PHE A 170 -3.15 -17.92 8.20
C PHE A 170 -4.06 -18.99 8.81
N ALA A 171 -4.41 -20.02 8.03
CA ALA A 171 -5.25 -21.14 8.49
C ALA A 171 -4.62 -21.89 9.68
N LYS A 172 -3.30 -22.14 9.64
CA LYS A 172 -2.57 -22.73 10.76
C LYS A 172 -2.62 -21.84 12.00
N GLY A 173 -2.50 -20.53 11.85
CA GLY A 173 -2.62 -19.57 12.94
C GLY A 173 -4.03 -19.54 13.56
N LEU A 174 -5.07 -19.62 12.72
CA LEU A 174 -6.46 -19.74 13.19
C LEU A 174 -6.68 -21.01 14.01
N ASN A 175 -6.25 -22.16 13.49
CA ASN A 175 -6.42 -23.45 14.16
C ASN A 175 -5.63 -23.53 15.48
N ALA A 176 -4.46 -22.90 15.53
CA ALA A 176 -3.65 -22.77 16.75
C ALA A 176 -4.17 -21.70 17.72
N LYS A 177 -5.13 -20.86 17.30
CA LYS A 177 -5.58 -19.65 18.00
C LYS A 177 -4.43 -18.70 18.35
N ASP A 178 -3.42 -18.67 17.49
CA ASP A 178 -2.19 -17.91 17.64
C ASP A 178 -1.62 -17.54 16.25
N MET A 179 -1.54 -16.24 15.98
CA MET A 179 -1.06 -15.68 14.71
C MET A 179 0.45 -15.65 14.56
N THR A 180 1.24 -16.21 15.49
CA THR A 180 2.72 -16.22 15.42
C THR A 180 3.23 -16.83 14.11
N ILE A 181 2.64 -17.93 13.64
CA ILE A 181 3.05 -18.58 12.36
C ILE A 181 2.78 -17.66 11.16
N PHE A 182 1.63 -16.96 11.17
CA PHE A 182 1.28 -16.00 10.13
C PHE A 182 2.18 -14.77 10.19
N TYR A 183 2.38 -14.21 11.38
CA TYR A 183 3.27 -13.08 11.66
C TYR A 183 4.71 -13.33 11.19
N ASN A 184 5.24 -14.54 11.38
CA ASN A 184 6.59 -14.87 10.91
C ASN A 184 6.70 -14.99 9.38
N GLY A 185 5.58 -15.04 8.66
CA GLY A 185 5.54 -15.09 7.18
C GLY A 185 5.36 -13.75 6.49
N ILE A 186 4.93 -12.72 7.21
CA ILE A 186 4.74 -11.37 6.66
C ILE A 186 6.08 -10.63 6.55
N SER A 187 6.10 -9.58 5.73
CA SER A 187 7.27 -8.72 5.54
C SER A 187 7.71 -8.09 6.86
N LYS A 188 9.02 -7.81 7.00
CA LYS A 188 9.58 -7.03 8.09
C LYS A 188 8.88 -5.68 8.22
N LEU A 189 8.52 -5.08 7.08
CA LEU A 189 7.76 -3.83 7.05
C LEU A 189 6.43 -3.96 7.81
N TRP A 190 5.68 -5.02 7.56
CA TRP A 190 4.42 -5.22 8.27
C TRP A 190 4.65 -5.63 9.73
N GLN A 191 5.64 -6.48 10.02
CA GLN A 191 6.03 -6.85 11.39
C GLN A 191 6.39 -5.65 12.28
N GLN A 192 6.99 -4.60 11.73
CA GLN A 192 7.33 -3.40 12.49
C GLN A 192 6.12 -2.56 12.94
N ASN A 193 4.95 -2.78 12.33
CA ASN A 193 3.76 -1.95 12.48
C ASN A 193 2.53 -2.74 12.95
N ILE A 194 2.68 -4.05 13.20
CA ILE A 194 1.63 -4.92 13.74
C ILE A 194 2.26 -5.79 14.83
N SER A 195 1.48 -6.17 15.84
CA SER A 195 1.91 -7.16 16.82
C SER A 195 1.12 -8.46 16.65
N VAL A 196 1.65 -9.58 17.18
CA VAL A 196 0.93 -10.85 17.21
C VAL A 196 -0.39 -10.72 17.97
N GLU A 197 -0.41 -9.97 19.08
CA GLU A 197 -1.60 -9.70 19.88
C GLU A 197 -2.66 -8.95 19.07
N ARG A 198 -2.23 -7.96 18.26
CA ARG A 198 -3.15 -7.23 17.38
C ARG A 198 -3.71 -8.15 16.29
N LEU A 199 -2.89 -9.00 15.68
CA LEU A 199 -3.37 -9.99 14.70
C LEU A 199 -4.35 -10.98 15.34
N ASN A 200 -4.06 -11.48 16.54
CA ASN A 200 -4.96 -12.34 17.32
C ASN A 200 -6.30 -11.64 17.58
N SER A 201 -6.27 -10.36 17.97
CA SER A 201 -7.48 -9.57 18.22
C SER A 201 -8.31 -9.36 16.95
N VAL A 202 -7.68 -8.98 15.83
CA VAL A 202 -8.35 -8.72 14.55
C VAL A 202 -9.00 -9.99 13.99
N PHE A 203 -8.32 -11.13 14.08
CA PHE A 203 -8.81 -12.39 13.54
C PHE A 203 -9.53 -13.28 14.56
N LYS A 204 -9.73 -12.79 15.79
CA LYS A 204 -10.50 -13.48 16.83
C LYS A 204 -11.87 -13.97 16.35
N PRO A 205 -12.66 -13.22 15.55
CA PRO A 205 -13.94 -13.71 15.06
C PRO A 205 -13.84 -15.03 14.27
N PHE A 206 -12.79 -15.20 13.47
CA PHE A 206 -12.55 -16.45 12.73
C PHE A 206 -12.11 -17.59 13.66
N MET A 207 -11.28 -17.29 14.67
CA MET A 207 -10.84 -18.27 15.67
C MET A 207 -12.00 -18.76 16.54
N ASP A 208 -12.91 -17.87 16.92
CA ASP A 208 -14.08 -18.20 17.76
C ASP A 208 -15.09 -19.07 17.00
N GLN A 209 -15.20 -18.87 15.68
CA GLN A 209 -16.05 -19.68 14.81
C GLN A 209 -15.46 -21.07 14.49
N ASN A 210 -14.23 -21.34 14.92
CA ASN A 210 -13.46 -22.55 14.59
C ASN A 210 -13.49 -22.87 13.08
N ALA A 211 -13.42 -21.83 12.25
CA ALA A 211 -13.41 -21.97 10.81
C ALA A 211 -12.09 -22.62 10.35
N ASP A 212 -12.17 -23.82 9.77
CA ASP A 212 -11.00 -24.53 9.27
C ASP A 212 -10.71 -24.14 7.82
N PHE A 213 -9.81 -23.19 7.62
CA PHE A 213 -9.36 -22.76 6.30
C PHE A 213 -8.27 -23.65 5.70
N THR A 214 -7.81 -24.70 6.39
CA THR A 214 -6.81 -25.62 5.81
C THR A 214 -7.36 -26.39 4.61
N ILE A 215 -8.69 -26.54 4.53
CA ILE A 215 -9.38 -27.13 3.38
C ILE A 215 -9.08 -26.40 2.05
N LEU A 216 -8.69 -25.13 2.11
CA LEU A 216 -8.37 -24.32 0.93
C LEU A 216 -7.17 -24.85 0.15
N GLN A 217 -6.30 -25.66 0.76
CA GLN A 217 -5.20 -26.34 0.07
C GLN A 217 -5.68 -27.28 -1.06
N ASN A 218 -6.93 -27.75 -1.00
CA ASN A 218 -7.52 -28.60 -2.02
C ASN A 218 -8.09 -27.82 -3.21
N TYR A 219 -8.04 -26.49 -3.15
CA TYR A 219 -8.59 -25.59 -4.16
C TYR A 219 -7.46 -24.81 -4.82
N THR A 220 -7.61 -24.57 -6.12
CA THR A 220 -6.76 -23.60 -6.83
C THR A 220 -7.46 -22.24 -6.76
N PRO A 221 -6.82 -21.19 -6.20
CA PRO A 221 -7.41 -19.86 -6.20
C PRO A 221 -7.54 -19.33 -7.63
N ILE A 222 -8.65 -18.65 -7.89
CA ILE A 222 -8.96 -17.98 -9.15
C ILE A 222 -8.66 -16.49 -8.97
N LEU A 223 -7.87 -15.92 -9.87
CA LEU A 223 -7.60 -14.48 -9.89
C LEU A 223 -8.79 -13.76 -10.51
N ASP A 224 -9.37 -12.81 -9.77
CA ASP A 224 -10.52 -12.01 -10.24
C ASP A 224 -10.09 -10.86 -11.16
N LYS A 225 -8.83 -10.43 -11.01
CA LYS A 225 -8.19 -9.40 -11.81
C LYS A 225 -6.76 -9.82 -12.17
N GLU A 226 -6.22 -9.24 -13.23
CA GLU A 226 -4.78 -9.40 -13.52
C GLU A 226 -3.96 -8.83 -12.36
N PRO A 227 -2.93 -9.55 -11.87
CA PRO A 227 -2.05 -9.04 -10.84
C PRO A 227 -1.35 -7.76 -11.31
N ILE A 228 -1.26 -6.78 -10.42
CA ILE A 228 -0.68 -5.47 -10.73
C ILE A 228 0.64 -5.35 -9.99
N LEU A 229 1.75 -5.30 -10.72
CA LEU A 229 3.01 -4.79 -10.19
C LEU A 229 2.96 -3.27 -10.30
N THR A 230 2.84 -2.60 -9.16
CA THR A 230 2.82 -1.14 -9.15
C THR A 230 4.20 -0.58 -9.47
N ASP A 231 4.23 0.69 -9.88
CA ASP A 231 5.47 1.47 -10.06
C ASP A 231 6.32 1.58 -8.77
N GLN A 232 5.81 1.07 -7.65
CA GLN A 232 6.41 1.09 -6.32
C GLN A 232 6.84 -0.31 -5.86
N ASN A 233 7.01 -1.25 -6.81
CA ASN A 233 7.51 -2.58 -6.52
C ASN A 233 6.63 -3.41 -5.57
N MET A 234 5.33 -3.06 -5.50
CA MET A 234 4.33 -3.84 -4.79
C MET A 234 3.52 -4.66 -5.78
N LEU A 235 3.31 -5.93 -5.46
CA LEU A 235 2.45 -6.83 -6.21
C LEU A 235 1.09 -6.89 -5.53
N MET A 236 0.05 -6.43 -6.22
CA MET A 236 -1.34 -6.51 -5.78
C MET A 236 -2.02 -7.70 -6.44
N VAL A 237 -2.66 -8.55 -5.62
CA VAL A 237 -3.33 -9.78 -6.06
C VAL A 237 -4.71 -9.85 -5.45
N GLU A 238 -5.74 -10.01 -6.28
CA GLU A 238 -7.14 -10.16 -5.88
C GLU A 238 -7.74 -11.39 -6.53
N GLY A 239 -8.51 -12.14 -5.76
CA GLY A 239 -9.12 -13.38 -6.24
C GLY A 239 -10.00 -14.06 -5.20
N HIS A 240 -10.38 -15.29 -5.49
CA HIS A 240 -11.17 -16.12 -4.60
C HIS A 240 -10.82 -17.61 -4.69
N TYR A 241 -11.12 -18.34 -3.63
CA TYR A 241 -11.21 -19.79 -3.63
C TYR A 241 -12.66 -20.20 -3.95
N PRO A 242 -12.89 -21.09 -4.93
CA PRO A 242 -14.23 -21.51 -5.34
C PRO A 242 -14.80 -22.59 -4.40
N THR A 243 -14.90 -22.26 -3.11
CA THR A 243 -15.50 -23.12 -2.08
C THR A 243 -17.04 -23.08 -2.13
N SER A 244 -17.68 -24.04 -1.46
CA SER A 244 -19.14 -24.15 -1.36
C SER A 244 -19.56 -24.42 0.09
N PRO A 245 -20.67 -23.84 0.60
CA PRO A 245 -21.63 -22.99 -0.13
C PRO A 245 -21.18 -21.53 -0.30
N SER A 246 -20.19 -21.08 0.46
CA SER A 246 -19.64 -19.73 0.42
C SER A 246 -18.28 -19.71 -0.25
N VAL A 247 -18.00 -18.65 -1.02
CA VAL A 247 -16.69 -18.40 -1.64
C VAL A 247 -15.78 -17.66 -0.66
N VAL A 248 -14.48 -17.97 -0.69
CA VAL A 248 -13.50 -17.25 0.14
C VAL A 248 -12.72 -16.28 -0.74
N LYS A 249 -13.00 -14.99 -0.62
CA LYS A 249 -12.31 -13.92 -1.35
C LYS A 249 -11.06 -13.47 -0.61
N PHE A 250 -10.06 -13.04 -1.36
CA PHE A 250 -8.82 -12.49 -0.81
C PHE A 250 -8.34 -11.27 -1.61
N LYS A 251 -7.65 -10.38 -0.89
CA LYS A 251 -6.81 -9.33 -1.48
C LYS A 251 -5.49 -9.26 -0.74
N ASN A 252 -4.40 -9.43 -1.45
CA ASN A 252 -3.06 -9.57 -0.88
C ASN A 252 -2.12 -8.58 -1.57
N ASN A 253 -1.36 -7.85 -0.76
CA ASN A 253 -0.31 -6.97 -1.22
C ASN A 253 1.02 -7.58 -0.82
N PHE A 254 1.93 -7.71 -1.77
CA PHE A 254 3.28 -8.22 -1.55
C PHE A 254 4.33 -7.16 -1.89
N MET A 255 5.47 -7.24 -1.24
CA MET A 255 6.67 -6.48 -1.56
C MET A 255 7.89 -7.39 -1.52
N ILE A 256 8.98 -6.99 -2.17
CA ILE A 256 10.26 -7.68 -2.00
C ILE A 256 10.89 -7.28 -0.67
N ASP A 257 11.20 -8.29 0.14
CA ASP A 257 11.94 -8.20 1.41
C ASP A 257 13.03 -9.26 1.38
N ASP A 258 14.30 -8.85 1.50
CA ASP A 258 15.50 -9.69 1.30
C ASP A 258 15.50 -10.54 0.02
N GLY A 259 14.93 -10.02 -1.09
CA GLY A 259 14.87 -10.74 -2.36
C GLY A 259 13.70 -11.71 -2.51
N GLU A 260 12.85 -11.85 -1.48
CA GLU A 260 11.65 -12.67 -1.51
C GLU A 260 10.38 -11.83 -1.50
N TRP A 261 9.34 -12.27 -2.20
CA TRP A 261 8.01 -11.65 -2.08
C TRP A 261 7.40 -12.01 -0.72
N LYS A 262 7.18 -10.99 0.11
CA LYS A 262 6.54 -11.12 1.43
C LYS A 262 5.25 -10.32 1.48
N LEU A 263 4.30 -10.85 2.23
CA LEU A 263 3.00 -10.24 2.42
C LEU A 263 3.14 -8.96 3.26
N VAL A 264 2.58 -7.85 2.78
CA VAL A 264 2.58 -6.54 3.45
C VAL A 264 1.16 -6.00 3.68
N GLY A 265 0.16 -6.64 3.06
CA GLY A 265 -1.25 -6.36 3.33
C GLY A 265 -2.11 -7.58 3.03
N TYR A 266 -3.13 -7.82 3.85
CA TYR A 266 -3.96 -9.01 3.79
C TYR A 266 -5.41 -8.68 4.11
N ASN A 267 -6.31 -9.11 3.23
CA ASN A 267 -7.75 -9.09 3.45
C ASN A 267 -8.33 -10.45 3.03
N ILE A 268 -9.27 -10.96 3.83
CA ILE A 268 -10.00 -12.20 3.59
C ILE A 268 -11.46 -12.00 3.97
N ALA A 269 -12.37 -12.54 3.15
CA ALA A 269 -13.80 -12.57 3.43
C ALA A 269 -14.40 -13.91 2.97
N ALA A 270 -15.37 -14.42 3.72
CA ALA A 270 -16.21 -15.55 3.32
C ALA A 270 -17.62 -15.01 3.04
N GLU A 271 -18.11 -15.20 1.82
CA GLU A 271 -19.42 -14.74 1.34
C GLU A 271 -20.25 -15.90 0.79
#